data_AF-A0AAQ0QAW8-F1
#
_entry.id   AF-A0AAQ0QAW8-F1
#
_cell.length_a   1.000
_cell.length_b   1.000
_cell.length_c   1.000
_cell.angle_alpha   90.00
_cell.angle_beta   90.00
_cell.angle_gamma   90.00
#
_symmetry.space_group_name_H-M   'P 1'
#
loop_
_entity.id
_entity.type
_entity.pdbx_description
1 polymer ?
#
loop_
_entity_poly.entity_id
_entity_poly.type
_entity_poly.pdbx_seq_one_letter_code
_entity_poly.pdbx_strand_id
1 'polypeptide(L)'
;MGARMLDYLGYCFTPGNVRMRKSIKQNFARKAKRIKSKKRRKEVLASYWGWCKWADCRHLWNVITDNDMSFAEHGIVGRIETKDGKKFFDMEKVNLEEIVKDDITILDYESDVKTQYGGGRCVVKIIHQGSEKKFITNSFTIKAMLQQAREQKLFPIQTRVLKKPIEKGRYDFYFE
;
A
#
# COMPACT_ATOMS: atom_id res chain seq x y z
N MET A 1 2.84 6.86 -49.33
CA MET A 1 1.43 6.96 -48.90
C MET A 1 1.36 7.84 -47.66
N GLY A 2 0.97 9.11 -47.81
CA GLY A 2 0.82 10.04 -46.70
C GLY A 2 -0.50 9.78 -45.98
N ALA A 3 -0.47 9.04 -44.87
CA ALA A 3 -1.63 8.90 -44.00
C ALA A 3 -2.03 10.32 -43.53
N ARG A 4 -3.24 10.77 -43.92
CA ARG A 4 -3.78 12.07 -43.48
C ARG A 4 -3.89 12.05 -41.96
N MET A 5 -3.01 12.78 -41.29
CA MET A 5 -3.13 13.05 -39.86
C MET A 5 -4.36 13.94 -39.69
N LEU A 6 -5.38 13.44 -38.98
CA LEU A 6 -6.55 14.24 -38.67
C LEU A 6 -6.17 15.24 -37.56
N ASP A 7 -6.34 16.53 -37.81
CA ASP A 7 -6.11 17.59 -36.80
C ASP A 7 -7.46 18.17 -36.39
N TYR A 8 -7.81 18.03 -35.11
CA TYR A 8 -9.07 18.51 -34.58
C TYR A 8 -8.92 18.97 -33.13
N LEU A 9 -9.48 20.16 -32.82
CA LEU A 9 -9.45 20.78 -31.48
C LEU A 9 -8.06 20.84 -30.81
N GLY A 10 -6.99 20.92 -31.61
CA GLY A 10 -5.61 20.99 -31.11
C GLY A 10 -4.96 19.63 -30.84
N TYR A 11 -5.60 18.53 -31.23
CA TYR A 11 -5.04 17.19 -31.28
C TYR A 11 -4.76 16.75 -32.71
N CYS A 12 -3.67 16.03 -32.89
CA CYS A 12 -3.26 15.38 -34.13
C CYS A 12 -3.38 13.87 -33.93
N PHE A 13 -4.35 13.26 -34.60
CA PHE A 13 -4.64 11.84 -34.55
C PHE A 13 -3.81 11.09 -35.58
N THR A 14 -3.13 10.05 -35.13
CA THR A 14 -2.46 9.05 -35.95
C THR A 14 -3.03 7.67 -35.61
N PRO A 15 -2.94 6.67 -36.49
CA PRO A 15 -3.59 5.37 -36.29
C PRO A 15 -3.32 4.67 -34.94
N GLY A 16 -2.20 4.98 -34.27
CA GLY A 16 -1.86 4.43 -32.96
C GLY A 16 -1.52 5.45 -31.87
N ASN A 17 -1.58 6.75 -32.13
CA ASN A 17 -1.25 7.76 -31.12
C ASN A 17 -2.08 9.05 -31.31
N VAL A 18 -2.39 9.72 -30.21
CA VAL A 18 -3.03 11.04 -30.20
C VAL A 18 -2.02 12.06 -29.68
N ARG A 19 -1.54 12.94 -30.53
CA ARG A 19 -0.53 13.94 -30.17
C ARG A 19 -1.16 15.30 -29.97
N MET A 20 -0.75 16.04 -28.95
CA MET A 20 -1.14 17.46 -28.83
C MET A 20 -0.31 18.34 -29.78
N ARG A 21 -0.95 19.36 -30.36
CA ARG A 21 -0.31 20.34 -31.25
C ARG A 21 0.88 21.04 -30.58
N LYS A 22 1.97 21.22 -31.34
CA LYS A 22 3.24 21.80 -30.85
C LYS A 22 3.06 23.18 -30.20
N SER A 23 2.25 24.05 -30.79
CA SER A 23 1.99 25.40 -30.24
C SER A 23 1.37 25.35 -28.84
N ILE A 24 0.48 24.40 -28.60
CA ILE A 24 -0.23 24.23 -27.32
C ILE A 24 0.73 23.72 -26.26
N LYS A 25 1.56 22.74 -26.59
CA LYS A 25 2.64 22.23 -25.71
C LYS A 25 3.59 23.35 -25.28
N GLN A 26 4.02 24.19 -26.24
CA GLN A 26 4.91 25.30 -25.95
C GLN A 26 4.24 26.38 -25.09
N ASN A 27 2.99 26.72 -25.39
CA ASN A 27 2.23 27.69 -24.59
C ASN A 27 2.03 27.20 -23.16
N PHE A 28 1.75 25.91 -22.99
CA PHE A 28 1.66 25.28 -21.67
C PHE A 28 2.96 25.45 -20.88
N ALA A 29 4.09 25.02 -21.44
CA ALA A 29 5.40 25.10 -20.78
C ALA A 29 5.76 26.55 -20.40
N ARG A 30 5.56 27.52 -21.31
CA ARG A 30 5.82 28.93 -21.04
C ARG A 30 4.91 29.49 -19.94
N LYS A 31 3.62 29.12 -19.95
CA LYS A 31 2.65 29.61 -18.97
C LYS A 31 2.91 29.00 -17.59
N ALA A 32 3.21 27.71 -17.51
CA ALA A 32 3.58 27.04 -16.27
C ALA A 32 4.83 27.66 -15.61
N LYS A 33 5.87 27.97 -16.41
CA LYS A 33 7.10 28.62 -15.93
C LYS A 33 6.88 30.05 -15.43
N ARG A 34 5.94 30.79 -16.03
CA ARG A 34 5.70 32.21 -15.70
C ARG A 34 4.95 32.41 -14.37
N ILE A 35 4.13 31.44 -13.98
CA ILE A 35 3.24 31.58 -12.83
C ILE A 35 4.01 31.30 -11.53
N LYS A 36 4.14 32.34 -10.69
CA LYS A 36 4.76 32.22 -9.35
C LYS A 36 3.77 31.78 -8.27
N SER A 37 2.50 32.13 -8.40
CA SER A 37 1.46 31.80 -7.41
C SER A 37 1.08 30.32 -7.47
N LYS A 38 1.16 29.60 -6.33
CA LYS A 38 0.77 28.18 -6.21
C LYS A 38 -0.69 27.92 -6.61
N LYS A 39 -1.65 28.72 -6.12
CA LYS A 39 -3.08 28.56 -6.43
C LYS A 39 -3.34 28.68 -7.94
N ARG A 40 -2.86 29.77 -8.54
CA ARG A 40 -2.94 29.99 -9.99
C ARG A 40 -2.22 28.92 -10.81
N ARG A 41 -1.08 28.40 -10.32
CA ARG A 41 -0.36 27.30 -10.99
C ARG A 41 -1.25 26.05 -11.02
N LYS A 42 -1.88 25.68 -9.90
CA LYS A 42 -2.80 24.54 -9.80
C LYS A 42 -4.00 24.65 -10.77
N GLU A 43 -4.66 25.81 -10.84
CA GLU A 43 -5.77 26.05 -11.77
C GLU A 43 -5.34 25.85 -13.24
N VAL A 44 -4.18 26.39 -13.59
CA VAL A 44 -3.64 26.30 -14.95
C VAL A 44 -3.23 24.87 -15.27
N LEU A 45 -2.50 24.20 -14.36
CA LEU A 45 -2.15 22.79 -14.51
C LEU A 45 -3.40 21.93 -14.70
N ALA A 46 -4.44 22.11 -13.88
CA ALA A 46 -5.71 21.38 -14.01
C ALA A 46 -6.38 21.57 -15.37
N SER A 47 -6.32 22.79 -15.92
CA SER A 47 -6.86 23.10 -17.25
C SER A 47 -6.12 22.32 -18.35
N TYR A 48 -4.78 22.27 -18.28
CA TYR A 48 -3.96 21.53 -19.24
C TYR A 48 -3.93 20.01 -18.99
N TRP A 49 -4.26 19.56 -17.78
CA TRP A 49 -4.36 18.14 -17.45
C TRP A 49 -5.42 17.45 -18.29
N GLY A 50 -6.59 18.08 -18.46
CA GLY A 50 -7.63 17.56 -19.35
C GLY A 50 -7.11 17.33 -20.76
N TRP A 51 -6.27 18.24 -21.25
CA TRP A 51 -5.64 18.11 -22.56
C TRP A 51 -4.59 17.00 -22.62
N CYS A 52 -3.81 16.85 -21.56
CA CYS A 52 -2.78 15.82 -21.46
C CYS A 52 -3.35 14.42 -21.19
N LYS A 53 -4.57 14.31 -20.67
CA LYS A 53 -5.25 13.03 -20.41
C LYS A 53 -5.70 12.34 -21.71
N TRP A 54 -6.10 13.12 -22.71
CA TRP A 54 -6.57 12.62 -24.00
C TRP A 54 -5.48 12.45 -25.05
N ALA A 55 -4.32 13.08 -24.83
CA ALA A 55 -3.16 12.94 -25.71
C ALA A 55 -2.05 12.11 -25.03
N ASP A 56 -1.17 11.52 -25.83
CA ASP A 56 0.06 10.86 -25.38
C ASP A 56 1.09 11.88 -24.89
N CYS A 57 0.77 12.59 -23.81
CA CYS A 57 1.54 13.71 -23.27
C CYS A 57 2.06 13.46 -21.84
N ARG A 58 2.10 12.21 -21.38
CA ARG A 58 2.60 11.83 -20.04
C ARG A 58 4.01 12.38 -19.75
N HIS A 59 4.93 12.26 -20.71
CA HIS A 59 6.29 12.79 -20.54
C HIS A 59 6.32 14.33 -20.42
N LEU A 60 5.55 15.03 -21.25
CA LEU A 60 5.44 16.50 -21.18
C LEU A 60 4.90 16.97 -19.83
N TRP A 61 3.87 16.26 -19.33
CA TRP A 61 3.28 16.56 -18.04
C TRP A 61 4.33 16.41 -16.92
N ASN A 62 4.98 15.25 -16.85
CA ASN A 62 5.99 14.94 -15.84
C ASN A 62 7.15 15.95 -15.81
N VAL A 63 7.59 16.43 -16.98
CA VAL A 63 8.65 17.45 -17.11
C VAL A 63 8.20 18.84 -16.62
N ILE A 64 6.92 19.18 -16.75
CA ILE A 64 6.40 20.51 -16.37
C ILE A 64 5.96 20.55 -14.90
N THR A 65 5.46 19.42 -14.41
CA THR A 65 4.95 19.30 -13.04
C THR A 65 5.96 18.70 -12.08
N ASP A 66 7.12 18.23 -12.53
CA ASP A 66 8.08 17.49 -11.70
C ASP A 66 7.41 16.30 -10.99
N ASN A 67 6.67 15.49 -11.76
CA ASN A 67 5.93 14.30 -11.27
C ASN A 67 4.86 14.50 -10.18
N ASP A 68 4.51 15.75 -9.82
CA ASP A 68 3.53 16.24 -8.82
C ASP A 68 2.09 15.64 -8.83
N MET A 69 1.85 14.47 -9.40
CA MET A 69 0.59 13.73 -9.33
C MET A 69 0.74 12.37 -8.64
N SER A 70 1.95 11.92 -8.29
CA SER A 70 2.13 10.67 -7.57
C SER A 70 1.72 10.84 -6.10
N PHE A 71 0.91 9.92 -5.56
CA PHE A 71 0.51 9.95 -4.15
C PHE A 71 1.73 9.93 -3.21
N ALA A 72 2.78 9.22 -3.61
CA ALA A 72 4.02 9.11 -2.86
C ALA A 72 4.76 10.47 -2.69
N GLU A 73 4.86 11.27 -3.75
CA GLU A 73 5.56 12.58 -3.67
C GLU A 73 4.77 13.63 -2.89
N HIS A 74 3.45 13.48 -2.79
CA HIS A 74 2.59 14.33 -1.94
C HIS A 74 2.62 13.95 -0.46
N GLY A 75 3.44 12.96 -0.07
CA GLY A 75 3.44 12.42 1.28
C GLY A 75 2.13 11.70 1.65
N ILE A 76 1.29 11.40 0.65
CA ILE A 76 0.08 10.60 0.81
C ILE A 76 0.51 9.13 0.73
N VAL A 77 1.16 8.68 1.79
CA VAL A 77 1.43 7.26 2.04
C VAL A 77 0.18 6.62 2.64
N GLY A 78 -0.06 5.35 2.29
CA GLY A 78 -1.05 4.54 2.98
C GLY A 78 -0.80 4.59 4.49
N ARG A 79 -1.88 4.65 5.29
CA ARG A 79 -1.75 4.77 6.74
C ARG A 79 -0.92 3.61 7.30
N ILE A 80 0.17 3.93 7.98
CA ILE A 80 0.97 2.99 8.78
C ILE A 80 0.22 2.61 10.08
N GLU A 81 -0.72 3.47 10.50
CA GLU A 81 -1.50 3.33 11.73
C GLU A 81 -2.99 3.13 11.41
N THR A 82 -3.61 2.18 12.12
CA THR A 82 -5.06 1.95 12.04
C THR A 82 -5.79 3.18 12.63
N LYS A 83 -7.09 3.36 12.31
CA LYS A 83 -7.93 4.43 12.89
C LYS A 83 -7.87 4.51 14.43
N ASP A 84 -7.50 3.43 15.10
CA ASP A 84 -7.36 3.30 16.55
C ASP A 84 -5.93 3.52 17.08
N GLY A 85 -5.00 4.04 16.27
CA GLY A 85 -3.59 4.27 16.67
C GLY A 85 -2.74 2.99 16.79
N LYS A 86 -3.30 1.83 16.45
CA LYS A 86 -2.59 0.54 16.49
C LYS A 86 -1.81 0.30 15.20
N LYS A 87 -0.58 -0.21 15.31
CA LYS A 87 0.32 -0.53 14.20
C LYS A 87 -0.42 -1.40 13.17
N PHE A 88 -0.53 -0.93 11.94
CA PHE A 88 -1.09 -1.73 10.86
C PHE A 88 0.03 -2.54 10.22
N PHE A 89 -0.10 -3.85 10.29
CA PHE A 89 0.83 -4.78 9.68
C PHE A 89 0.37 -5.08 8.25
N ASP A 90 0.95 -4.43 7.26
CA ASP A 90 0.65 -4.69 5.83
C ASP A 90 1.43 -5.90 5.29
N MET A 91 1.32 -7.04 5.97
CA MET A 91 1.97 -8.30 5.61
C MET A 91 0.97 -9.34 5.14
N GLU A 92 1.46 -10.35 4.42
CA GLU A 92 0.67 -11.49 4.00
C GLU A 92 0.10 -12.23 5.22
N LYS A 93 -1.19 -12.50 5.19
CA LYS A 93 -1.86 -13.28 6.23
C LYS A 93 -1.58 -14.74 5.98
N VAL A 94 -0.96 -15.42 6.93
CA VAL A 94 -0.77 -16.87 6.88
C VAL A 94 -1.71 -17.56 7.85
N ASN A 95 -2.24 -18.70 7.43
CA ASN A 95 -3.11 -19.51 8.27
C ASN A 95 -2.27 -20.26 9.31
N LEU A 96 -2.71 -20.32 10.57
CA LEU A 96 -1.95 -21.01 11.61
C LEU A 96 -1.69 -22.47 11.22
N GLU A 97 -2.61 -23.08 10.48
CA GLU A 97 -2.51 -24.48 10.03
C GLU A 97 -1.30 -24.77 9.14
N GLU A 98 -0.89 -23.80 8.32
CA GLU A 98 0.23 -23.94 7.37
C GLU A 98 1.59 -23.84 8.05
N ILE A 99 1.65 -23.16 9.20
CA ILE A 99 2.90 -22.91 9.92
C ILE A 99 3.08 -23.88 11.09
N VAL A 100 2.19 -24.86 11.22
CA VAL A 100 2.28 -25.86 12.30
C VAL A 100 3.39 -26.84 11.98
N LYS A 101 4.29 -27.04 12.95
CA LYS A 101 5.56 -27.79 12.87
C LYS A 101 6.74 -27.06 12.24
N ASP A 102 6.55 -25.84 11.74
CA ASP A 102 7.67 -25.03 11.24
C ASP A 102 8.26 -24.14 12.34
N ASP A 103 9.56 -23.86 12.22
CA ASP A 103 10.27 -22.89 13.04
C ASP A 103 9.88 -21.47 12.64
N ILE A 104 9.42 -20.67 13.61
CA ILE A 104 8.97 -19.30 13.40
C ILE A 104 9.71 -18.37 14.37
N THR A 105 10.10 -17.19 13.89
CA THR A 105 10.55 -16.11 14.80
C THR A 105 9.43 -15.11 15.02
N ILE A 106 8.98 -14.95 16.27
CA ILE A 106 8.00 -13.93 16.65
C ILE A 106 8.75 -12.63 16.92
N LEU A 107 8.41 -11.58 16.17
CA LEU A 107 9.03 -10.26 16.29
C LEU A 107 8.27 -9.34 17.25
N ASP A 108 6.97 -9.20 17.02
CA ASP A 108 6.11 -8.27 17.75
C ASP A 108 4.67 -8.80 17.68
N TYR A 109 3.83 -8.41 18.63
CA TYR A 109 2.40 -8.71 18.58
C TYR A 109 1.58 -7.54 19.11
N GLU A 110 0.43 -7.33 18.48
CA GLU A 110 -0.53 -6.32 18.91
C GLU A 110 -1.80 -7.00 19.39
N SER A 111 -2.18 -6.74 20.64
CA SER A 111 -3.40 -7.24 21.26
C SER A 111 -4.60 -6.33 21.00
N ASP A 112 -5.78 -6.94 20.99
CA ASP A 112 -7.07 -6.25 20.92
C ASP A 112 -7.31 -5.47 19.59
N VAL A 113 -6.96 -6.08 18.47
CA VAL A 113 -7.25 -5.51 17.14
C VAL A 113 -8.72 -5.76 16.79
N LYS A 114 -9.45 -4.68 16.47
CA LYS A 114 -10.82 -4.75 15.94
C LYS A 114 -10.77 -5.20 14.49
N THR A 115 -11.24 -6.40 14.22
CA THR A 115 -11.36 -6.95 12.87
C THR A 115 -12.83 -6.93 12.42
N GLN A 116 -13.09 -7.09 11.12
CA GLN A 116 -14.46 -7.18 10.57
C GLN A 116 -15.31 -8.29 11.22
N TYR A 117 -14.68 -9.30 11.80
CA TYR A 117 -15.32 -10.45 12.44
C TYR A 117 -15.45 -10.30 13.97
N GLY A 118 -15.23 -9.10 14.52
CA GLY A 118 -15.30 -8.81 15.97
C GLY A 118 -13.99 -8.25 16.58
N GLY A 119 -14.12 -7.75 17.81
CA GLY A 119 -13.01 -7.21 18.62
C GLY A 119 -12.21 -8.27 19.38
N GLY A 120 -11.11 -7.86 20.04
CA GLY A 120 -10.34 -8.72 20.95
C GLY A 120 -9.38 -9.73 20.29
N ARG A 121 -9.15 -9.69 18.98
CA ARG A 121 -8.20 -10.59 18.31
C ARG A 121 -6.76 -10.07 18.45
N CYS A 122 -5.80 -10.99 18.45
CA CYS A 122 -4.37 -10.67 18.49
C CYS A 122 -3.76 -10.87 17.11
N VAL A 123 -2.95 -9.91 16.69
CA VAL A 123 -2.16 -9.99 15.45
C VAL A 123 -0.70 -10.18 15.83
N VAL A 124 -0.10 -11.25 15.34
CA VAL A 124 1.28 -11.60 15.63
C VAL A 124 2.11 -11.41 14.35
N LYS A 125 3.19 -10.63 14.44
CA LYS A 125 4.19 -10.47 13.39
C LYS A 125 5.23 -11.58 13.54
N ILE A 126 5.41 -12.34 12.48
CA ILE A 126 6.33 -13.46 12.44
C ILE A 126 7.26 -13.39 11.24
N ILE A 127 8.46 -13.96 11.36
CA ILE A 127 9.30 -14.33 10.22
C ILE A 127 9.16 -15.83 10.01
N HIS A 128 8.76 -16.21 8.81
CA HIS A 128 8.68 -17.60 8.40
C HIS A 128 9.34 -17.76 7.02
N GLN A 129 10.31 -18.66 6.92
CA GLN A 129 11.13 -18.89 5.71
C GLN A 129 11.77 -17.60 5.14
N GLY A 130 12.22 -16.70 6.03
CA GLY A 130 12.83 -15.43 5.63
C GLY A 130 11.85 -14.32 5.21
N SER A 131 10.54 -14.60 5.18
CA SER A 131 9.50 -13.62 4.85
C SER A 131 8.74 -13.16 6.09
N GLU A 132 8.54 -11.84 6.21
CA GLU A 132 7.69 -11.27 7.26
C GLU A 132 6.21 -11.53 6.94
N LYS A 133 5.56 -12.29 7.81
CA LYS A 133 4.19 -12.75 7.70
C LYS A 133 3.40 -12.35 8.94
N LYS A 134 2.08 -12.29 8.84
CA LYS A 134 1.20 -12.05 10.00
C LYS A 134 0.17 -13.15 10.13
N PHE A 135 -0.19 -13.49 11.36
CA PHE A 135 -1.38 -14.30 11.61
C PHE A 135 -2.28 -13.64 12.64
N ILE A 136 -3.56 -13.96 12.55
CA ILE A 136 -4.59 -13.44 13.46
C ILE A 136 -5.09 -14.62 14.29
N THR A 137 -4.95 -14.51 15.61
CA THR A 137 -5.42 -15.54 16.53
C THR A 137 -6.39 -14.95 17.55
N ASN A 138 -7.33 -15.79 17.98
CA ASN A 138 -8.21 -15.50 19.12
C ASN A 138 -8.04 -16.52 20.26
N SER A 139 -7.05 -17.42 20.18
CA SER A 139 -6.81 -18.41 21.24
C SER A 139 -6.38 -17.71 22.53
N PHE A 140 -6.98 -18.09 23.66
CA PHE A 140 -6.63 -17.57 24.97
C PHE A 140 -5.22 -18.00 25.40
N THR A 141 -4.82 -19.23 25.04
CA THR A 141 -3.50 -19.81 25.34
C THR A 141 -2.38 -19.00 24.71
N ILE A 142 -2.51 -18.69 23.41
CA ILE A 142 -1.53 -17.85 22.70
C ILE A 142 -1.47 -16.44 23.27
N LYS A 143 -2.62 -15.85 23.64
CA LYS A 143 -2.65 -14.51 24.25
C LYS A 143 -1.87 -14.46 25.56
N ALA A 144 -2.09 -15.44 26.44
CA ALA A 144 -1.40 -15.52 27.71
C ALA A 144 0.12 -15.70 27.53
N MET A 145 0.54 -16.58 26.62
CA MET A 145 1.97 -16.80 26.32
C MET A 145 2.65 -15.54 25.76
N LEU A 146 2.00 -14.85 24.82
CA LEU A 146 2.54 -13.61 24.26
C LEU A 146 2.61 -12.47 25.29
N GLN A 147 1.62 -12.39 26.18
CA GLN A 147 1.62 -11.43 27.28
C GLN A 147 2.79 -11.69 28.24
N GLN A 148 3.02 -12.94 28.63
CA GLN A 148 4.16 -13.31 29.46
C GLN A 148 5.50 -13.00 28.76
N ALA A 149 5.61 -13.31 27.45
CA ALA A 149 6.79 -12.98 26.67
C ALA A 149 7.06 -11.46 26.60
N ARG A 150 5.99 -10.64 26.58
CA ARG A 150 6.10 -9.17 26.62
C ARG A 150 6.60 -8.66 27.96
N GLU A 151 6.04 -9.19 29.05
CA GLU A 151 6.44 -8.82 30.41
C GLU A 151 7.92 -9.14 30.66
N GLN A 152 8.40 -10.26 30.11
CA GLN A 152 9.80 -10.65 30.20
C GLN A 152 10.71 -10.01 29.13
N LYS A 153 10.16 -9.20 28.20
CA LYS A 153 10.89 -8.58 27.07
C LYS A 153 11.70 -9.58 26.22
N LEU A 154 11.19 -10.78 26.00
CA LEU A 154 11.89 -11.85 25.27
C LEU A 154 11.83 -11.74 23.74
N PHE A 155 11.32 -10.63 23.18
CA PHE A 155 11.23 -10.46 21.73
C PHE A 155 12.55 -9.95 21.13
N PRO A 156 13.04 -10.52 20.02
CA PRO A 156 12.44 -11.59 19.21
C PRO A 156 12.70 -13.01 19.76
N ILE A 157 11.68 -13.89 19.69
CA ILE A 157 11.77 -15.28 20.18
C ILE A 157 11.56 -16.28 19.03
N GLN A 158 12.39 -17.31 18.97
CA GLN A 158 12.21 -18.45 18.06
C GLN A 158 11.36 -19.51 18.76
N THR A 159 10.23 -19.87 18.16
CA THR A 159 9.27 -20.82 18.73
C THR A 159 8.63 -21.66 17.62
N ARG A 160 8.16 -22.85 17.98
CA ARG A 160 7.35 -23.71 17.11
C ARG A 160 5.88 -23.62 17.48
N VAL A 161 5.01 -23.59 16.47
CA VAL A 161 3.56 -23.67 16.68
C VAL A 161 3.13 -25.13 16.65
N LEU A 162 2.56 -25.60 17.76
CA LEU A 162 2.05 -26.95 17.91
C LEU A 162 0.51 -26.94 18.00
N LYS A 163 -0.12 -27.97 17.42
CA LYS A 163 -1.56 -28.23 17.53
C LYS A 163 -1.81 -29.13 18.73
N LYS A 164 -2.70 -28.72 19.64
CA LYS A 164 -3.23 -29.55 20.71
C LYS A 164 -4.67 -29.96 20.37
N PRO A 165 -5.02 -31.26 20.33
CA PRO A 165 -6.40 -31.68 20.16
C PRO A 165 -7.23 -31.30 21.40
N ILE A 166 -8.39 -30.68 21.18
CA ILE A 166 -9.46 -30.50 22.19
C ILE A 166 -10.58 -31.50 21.84
N GLU A 167 -11.27 -32.02 22.86
CA GLU A 167 -12.49 -32.82 22.68
C GLU A 167 -13.52 -32.06 21.81
N LYS A 168 -14.13 -32.81 20.87
CA LYS A 168 -15.02 -32.33 19.77
C LYS A 168 -14.33 -31.76 18.52
N GLY A 169 -13.21 -32.35 18.08
CA GLY A 169 -12.65 -32.11 16.74
C GLY A 169 -12.15 -30.68 16.50
N ARG A 170 -11.88 -29.93 17.58
CA ARG A 170 -11.28 -28.59 17.53
C ARG A 170 -9.83 -28.70 18.00
N TYR A 171 -8.94 -27.95 17.36
CA TYR A 171 -7.53 -27.90 17.74
C TYR A 171 -7.25 -26.54 18.40
N ASP A 172 -6.55 -26.53 19.53
CA ASP A 172 -5.90 -25.34 20.04
C ASP A 172 -4.48 -25.25 19.46
N PHE A 173 -3.93 -24.04 19.47
CA PHE A 173 -2.56 -23.80 19.08
C PHE A 173 -1.80 -23.26 20.29
N TYR A 174 -0.57 -23.73 20.49
CA TYR A 174 0.32 -23.24 21.54
C TYR A 174 1.76 -23.11 21.00
N PHE A 175 2.56 -22.26 21.66
CA PHE A 175 3.99 -22.16 21.39
C PHE A 175 4.74 -23.14 22.29
N GLU A 176 5.72 -23.82 21.72
CA GLU A 176 6.73 -24.61 22.45
C GLU A 176 7.74 -23.70 23.16
#